data_AF-A0A4U9I037-F1
#
_entry.id   AF-A0A4U9I037-F1
#
_cell.length_a   1.000
_cell.length_b   1.000
_cell.length_c   1.000
_cell.angle_alpha   90.00
_cell.angle_beta   90.00
_cell.angle_gamma   90.00
#
_symmetry.space_group_name_H-M   'P 1'
#
loop_
_entity.id
_entity.type
_entity.pdbx_description
1 polymer ?
#
loop_
_entity_poly.entity_id
_entity_poly.type
_entity_poly.pdbx_seq_one_letter_code
_entity_poly.pdbx_strand_id
1 'polypeptide(L)' 'MFRKPLLACLATMLMTSCAETGSTNNMVVVDTACNWVKPILVTEADILSMDDRTKRAILTHNKTWKANCDTEAAK' A
#
# COMPACT_ATOMS: atom_id res chain seq x y z
N MET A 1 19.94 -37.88 42.87
CA MET A 1 20.87 -36.75 42.60
C MET A 1 20.65 -36.05 41.24
N PHE A 2 19.78 -36.55 40.35
CA PHE A 2 19.58 -35.99 38.99
C PHE A 2 18.35 -35.08 38.83
N ARG A 3 17.54 -34.89 39.87
CA ARG A 3 16.25 -34.18 39.76
C ARG A 3 16.39 -32.65 39.64
N LYS A 4 17.41 -32.08 40.28
CA LYS A 4 17.75 -30.65 40.22
C LYS A 4 18.37 -30.21 38.89
N PRO A 5 19.34 -30.93 38.28
CA PRO A 5 19.88 -30.54 36.98
C PRO A 5 18.86 -30.70 35.84
N LEU A 6 17.97 -31.69 35.92
CA LEU A 6 16.94 -31.91 34.88
C LEU A 6 15.93 -30.76 34.82
N LEU A 7 15.57 -30.18 35.97
CA LEU A 7 14.68 -29.03 36.05
C LEU A 7 15.35 -27.75 35.50
N ALA A 8 16.67 -27.60 35.70
CA ALA A 8 17.46 -26.50 35.14
C ALA A 8 17.63 -26.61 33.60
N CYS A 9 17.80 -27.82 33.07
CA CYS A 9 17.85 -28.06 31.62
C CYS A 9 16.50 -27.81 30.93
N LEU A 10 15.39 -28.16 31.59
CA LEU A 10 14.05 -27.87 31.07
C LEU A 10 13.78 -26.36 31.02
N ALA A 11 14.18 -25.63 32.07
CA ALA A 11 14.03 -24.17 32.13
C ALA A 11 14.87 -23.45 31.05
N THR A 12 16.02 -23.99 30.65
CA THR A 12 16.88 -23.39 29.61
C THR A 12 16.34 -23.61 28.19
N MET A 13 15.70 -24.74 27.90
CA MET A 13 15.05 -24.98 26.59
C MET A 13 13.78 -24.13 26.38
N LEU A 14 13.05 -23.81 27.45
CA LEU A 14 11.85 -22.95 27.37
C LEU A 14 12.20 -21.48 27.06
N MET A 15 13.36 -21.00 27.50
CA MET A 15 13.80 -19.61 27.28
C MET A 15 14.39 -19.36 25.89
N THR A 16 14.78 -20.40 25.15
CA THR A 16 15.25 -20.28 23.76
C THR A 16 14.12 -20.21 22.73
N SER A 17 12.85 -20.38 23.16
CA SER A 17 11.69 -20.11 22.30
C SER A 17 11.36 -18.60 22.28
N CYS A 18 12.37 -17.75 22.08
CA CYS A 18 12.10 -16.43 21.54
C CYS A 18 11.58 -16.67 20.12
N ALA A 19 10.28 -16.48 19.90
CA ALA A 19 9.77 -16.37 18.54
C ALA A 19 10.60 -15.29 17.86
N GLU A 20 11.43 -15.67 16.88
CA GLU A 20 11.94 -14.69 15.93
C GLU A 20 10.68 -14.07 15.35
N THR A 21 10.40 -12.81 15.71
CA THR A 21 9.54 -11.94 14.93
C THR A 21 10.25 -11.83 13.59
N GLY A 22 9.97 -12.83 12.74
CA GLY A 22 10.63 -13.02 11.46
C GLY A 22 10.67 -11.67 10.80
N SER A 23 11.89 -11.17 10.60
CA SER A 23 12.25 -9.86 10.07
C SER A 23 11.11 -9.23 9.27
N THR A 24 10.18 -8.53 9.93
CA THR A 24 9.08 -7.80 9.29
C THR A 24 9.61 -6.45 8.81
N ASN A 25 10.87 -6.43 8.35
CA ASN A 25 11.61 -5.23 7.99
C ASN A 25 11.33 -4.79 6.55
N ASN A 26 10.37 -5.40 5.86
CA ASN A 26 10.01 -4.96 4.52
C ASN A 26 8.51 -5.15 4.25
N MET A 27 7.66 -4.57 5.10
CA MET A 27 6.29 -4.31 4.68
C MET A 27 6.33 -3.18 3.64
N VAL A 28 6.38 -3.56 2.36
CA VAL A 28 6.31 -2.60 1.26
C VAL A 28 4.86 -2.19 1.11
N VAL A 29 4.54 -0.95 1.50
CA VAL A 29 3.25 -0.34 1.19
C VAL A 29 3.34 0.16 -0.25
N VAL A 30 2.79 -0.63 -1.18
CA VAL A 30 2.67 -0.23 -2.59
C VAL A 30 1.34 0.51 -2.75
N ASP A 31 1.40 1.80 -3.09
CA ASP A 31 0.22 2.51 -3.53
C ASP A 31 -0.17 2.01 -4.92
N THR A 32 -1.33 1.34 -5.00
CA THR A 32 -1.86 0.80 -6.26
C THR A 32 -2.87 1.74 -6.91
N ALA A 33 -3.03 2.97 -6.41
CA ALA A 33 -3.99 3.94 -6.94
C ALA A 33 -3.90 4.11 -8.47
N CYS A 34 -2.70 4.23 -9.03
CA CYS A 34 -2.50 4.43 -10.46
C CYS A 34 -2.91 3.22 -11.33
N ASN A 35 -3.03 2.03 -10.74
CA ASN A 35 -3.46 0.82 -11.45
C ASN A 35 -4.95 0.91 -11.81
N TRP A 36 -5.78 1.42 -10.89
CA TRP A 36 -7.23 1.46 -11.04
C TRP A 36 -7.81 2.85 -11.31
N VAL A 37 -7.05 3.94 -11.08
CA VAL A 37 -7.44 5.30 -11.48
C VAL A 37 -6.94 5.60 -12.89
N LYS A 38 -7.80 6.17 -13.74
CA LYS A 38 -7.50 6.61 -15.11
C LYS A 38 -8.03 8.03 -15.36
N PRO A 39 -7.54 8.72 -16.40
CA PRO A 39 -8.14 9.98 -16.84
C PRO A 39 -9.61 9.79 -17.23
N ILE A 40 -10.43 10.78 -16.89
CA ILE A 40 -11.81 10.86 -17.33
C ILE A 40 -11.81 11.48 -18.71
N LEU A 41 -12.19 10.70 -19.72
CA LEU A 41 -12.34 11.13 -21.09
C LEU A 41 -13.79 11.53 -21.34
N VAL A 42 -13.98 12.67 -21.98
CA VAL A 42 -15.30 13.22 -22.30
C VAL A 42 -15.36 13.60 -23.77
N THR A 43 -16.54 13.48 -24.37
CA THR A 43 -16.80 13.94 -25.74
C THR A 43 -17.26 15.39 -25.75
N GLU A 44 -17.35 16.00 -26.93
CA GLU A 44 -17.88 17.36 -27.08
C GLU A 44 -19.33 17.47 -26.57
N ALA A 45 -20.17 16.47 -26.87
CA ALA A 45 -21.56 16.43 -26.39
C ALA A 45 -21.65 16.40 -24.85
N ASP A 46 -20.75 15.66 -24.20
CA ASP A 46 -20.67 15.63 -22.72
C ASP A 46 -20.26 17.01 -22.17
N ILE A 47 -19.26 17.66 -22.79
CA ILE A 47 -18.81 18.99 -22.36
C ILE A 47 -19.92 20.04 -22.49
N LEU A 48 -20.77 19.95 -23.52
CA LEU A 48 -21.88 20.88 -23.71
C LEU A 48 -23.01 20.67 -22.69
N SER A 49 -23.18 19.46 -22.17
CA SER A 49 -24.22 19.12 -21.19
C SER A 49 -23.79 19.26 -19.74
N MET A 50 -22.49 19.25 -19.45
CA MET A 50 -21.96 19.40 -18.09
C MET A 50 -21.97 20.85 -17.60
N ASP A 51 -22.13 21.03 -16.29
CA ASP A 51 -21.92 22.32 -15.63
C ASP A 51 -20.42 22.64 -15.47
N ASP A 52 -20.10 23.91 -15.27
CA ASP A 52 -18.71 24.37 -15.21
C ASP A 52 -17.94 23.84 -13.98
N ARG A 53 -18.61 23.51 -12.87
CA ARG A 53 -17.93 22.90 -11.71
C ARG A 53 -17.48 21.49 -12.04
N THR A 54 -18.33 20.69 -12.68
CA THR A 54 -17.98 19.34 -13.12
C THR A 54 -16.83 19.36 -14.12
N LYS A 55 -16.83 20.27 -15.10
CA LYS A 55 -15.70 20.44 -16.04
C LYS A 55 -14.39 20.74 -15.31
N ARG A 56 -14.41 21.67 -14.34
CA ARG A 56 -13.23 22.02 -13.53
C ARG A 56 -12.76 20.85 -12.67
N ALA A 57 -13.68 20.07 -12.10
CA ALA A 57 -13.36 18.90 -11.30
C ALA A 57 -12.68 17.81 -12.16
N ILE A 58 -13.24 17.51 -13.34
CA ILE A 58 -12.65 16.56 -14.31
C ILE A 58 -11.25 17.03 -14.74
N LEU A 59 -11.10 18.32 -15.06
CA LEU A 59 -9.81 18.89 -15.44
C LEU A 59 -8.77 18.75 -14.32
N THR A 60 -9.20 19.00 -13.07
CA THR A 60 -8.33 18.87 -11.89
C THR A 60 -7.93 17.41 -11.67
N HIS A 61 -8.88 16.48 -11.73
CA HIS A 61 -8.62 15.04 -11.65
C HIS A 61 -7.61 14.57 -12.70
N ASN A 62 -7.81 14.94 -13.97
CA ASN A 62 -6.93 14.53 -15.06
C ASN A 62 -5.51 15.11 -14.93
N LYS A 63 -5.38 16.36 -14.45
CA LYS A 63 -4.07 16.96 -14.16
C LYS A 63 -3.37 16.27 -12.99
N THR A 64 -4.10 15.97 -11.92
CA THR A 64 -3.58 15.24 -10.75
C THR A 64 -3.15 13.82 -11.13
N TRP A 65 -3.95 13.13 -11.95
CA TRP A 65 -3.56 11.82 -12.48
C TRP A 65 -2.28 11.92 -13.30
N LYS A 66 -2.17 12.91 -14.20
CA LYS A 66 -0.96 13.08 -14.99
C LYS A 66 0.29 13.34 -14.13
N ALA A 67 0.15 14.16 -13.09
CA ALA A 67 1.27 14.47 -12.20
C ALA A 67 1.72 13.26 -11.35
N ASN A 68 0.80 12.40 -10.93
CA ASN A 68 1.11 11.31 -9.99
C ASN A 68 1.28 9.95 -10.67
N CYS A 69 0.59 9.70 -11.79
CA CYS A 69 0.45 8.37 -12.39
C CYS A 69 1.02 8.24 -13.81
N ASP A 70 1.27 9.35 -14.52
CA ASP A 70 1.93 9.35 -15.84
C ASP A 70 3.45 9.51 -15.69
N THR A 71 4.03 8.86 -14.67
CA THR A 71 5.47 8.82 -14.44
C THR A 71 5.95 7.37 -14.54
N GLU A 72 7.18 7.16 -15.02
CA GLU A 72 7.74 5.81 -15.18
C GLU A 72 7.82 5.01 -13.86
N ALA A 73 7.81 5.68 -12.71
CA ALA A 73 7.80 5.03 -11.39
C ALA A 73 6.39 4.61 -10.92
N ALA A 74 5.33 5.16 -11.52
CA ALA A 74 3.94 4.92 -11.16
C ALA A 74 3.21 3.98 -12.14
N LYS A 75 3.93 3.46 -13.15
CA LYS A 75 3.45 2.59 -14.22
C LYS A 75 4.00 1.18 -14.07
#